data_AF-H9UFG0-F1
#
_entry.id   AF-H9UFG0-F1
#
_cell.length_a   1.000
_cell.length_b   1.000
_cell.length_c   1.000
_cell.angle_alpha   90.00
_cell.angle_beta   90.00
_cell.angle_gamma   90.00
#
_symmetry.space_group_name_H-M   'P 1'
#
loop_
_entity.id
_entity.type
_entity.pdbx_description
1 polymer ?
#
loop_
_entity_poly.entity_id
_entity_poly.type
_entity_poly.pdbx_seq_one_letter_code
_entity_poly.pdbx_strand_id
1 'polypeptide(L)'
;MVFTTAVWRGIVMALSYSFRLSEQEQRQLYEHRFSRLLAFTPFFAECDQPMFTAIDHISSNMVASRGAESLSDHSEEDNTYPEHRIQRLFTHSGGDSQILKRHRALVTLFLAAGYHRDREYDDRVGIYNPFNAGVWNWQDLHDHYYGILQSIPCPEMDEIFSYADVNDPSSYWTETRSMVPQSRT
;
A
#
# COMPACT_ATOMS: atom_id res chain seq x y z
N MET A 1 14.41 17.10 6.08
CA MET A 1 15.31 16.17 5.34
C MET A 1 14.63 15.88 4.01
N VAL A 2 15.34 15.97 2.87
CA VAL A 2 14.75 15.69 1.56
C VAL A 2 14.94 14.22 1.22
N PHE A 3 13.90 13.57 0.70
CA PHE A 3 14.02 12.20 0.23
C PHE A 3 14.89 12.16 -1.04
N THR A 4 15.90 11.28 -1.10
CA THR A 4 16.77 11.07 -2.27
C THR A 4 16.91 9.59 -2.62
N THR A 5 17.41 9.27 -3.80
CA THR A 5 17.77 7.88 -4.17
C THR A 5 18.71 7.22 -3.16
N ALA A 6 19.61 7.99 -2.53
CA ALA A 6 20.48 7.49 -1.48
C ALA A 6 19.70 7.13 -0.20
N VAL A 7 18.71 7.94 0.18
CA VAL A 7 17.79 7.64 1.29
C VAL A 7 16.99 6.37 0.99
N TRP A 8 16.41 6.24 -0.21
CA TRP A 8 15.70 5.02 -0.61
C TRP A 8 16.57 3.78 -0.50
N ARG A 9 17.77 3.85 -1.10
CA ARG A 9 18.74 2.76 -1.02
C ARG A 9 19.08 2.41 0.43
N GLY A 10 19.24 3.41 1.30
CA GLY A 10 19.46 3.22 2.73
C GLY A 10 18.33 2.46 3.42
N ILE A 11 17.08 2.86 3.17
CA ILE A 11 15.88 2.19 3.70
C ILE A 11 15.83 0.73 3.21
N VAL A 12 15.99 0.51 1.89
CA VAL A 12 15.98 -0.83 1.31
C VAL A 12 17.07 -1.71 1.93
N MET A 13 18.31 -1.22 2.06
CA MET A 13 19.39 -1.98 2.69
C MET A 13 19.10 -2.34 4.15
N ALA A 14 18.55 -1.41 4.93
CA ALA A 14 18.19 -1.64 6.32
C ALA A 14 17.11 -2.72 6.44
N LEU A 15 16.04 -2.62 5.64
CA LEU A 15 14.96 -3.60 5.60
C LEU A 15 15.44 -4.95 5.06
N SER A 16 16.29 -4.97 4.03
CA SER A 16 16.91 -6.18 3.50
C SER A 16 17.68 -6.94 4.57
N TYR A 17 18.46 -6.22 5.37
CA TYR A 17 19.20 -6.83 6.49
C TYR A 17 18.25 -7.35 7.58
N SER A 18 17.29 -6.53 8.03
CA SER A 18 16.37 -6.88 9.11
C SER A 18 15.42 -8.03 8.77
N PHE A 19 14.88 -8.06 7.56
CA PHE A 19 13.95 -9.10 7.08
C PHE A 19 14.64 -10.26 6.37
N ARG A 20 15.99 -10.24 6.30
CA ARG A 20 16.83 -11.23 5.60
C ARG A 20 16.36 -11.48 4.17
N LEU A 21 16.14 -10.40 3.43
CA LEU A 21 15.73 -10.48 2.03
C LEU A 21 16.85 -11.09 1.19
N SER A 22 16.48 -11.96 0.27
CA SER A 22 17.35 -12.41 -0.83
C SER A 22 17.68 -11.26 -1.78
N GLU A 23 18.68 -11.45 -2.64
CA GLU A 23 19.03 -10.44 -3.66
C GLU A 23 17.87 -10.13 -4.61
N GLN A 24 17.06 -11.14 -4.94
CA GLN A 24 15.86 -10.97 -5.76
C GLN A 24 14.81 -10.12 -5.03
N GLU A 25 14.47 -10.45 -3.79
CA GLU A 25 13.51 -9.69 -2.99
C GLU A 25 13.99 -8.26 -2.72
N GLN A 26 15.30 -8.06 -2.54
CA GLN A 26 15.88 -6.73 -2.41
C GLN A 26 15.69 -5.90 -3.69
N ARG A 27 15.92 -6.50 -4.86
CA ARG A 27 15.69 -5.83 -6.15
C ARG A 27 14.22 -5.50 -6.34
N GLN A 28 13.33 -6.47 -6.07
CA GLN A 28 11.89 -6.26 -6.15
C GLN A 28 11.46 -5.12 -5.22
N LEU A 29 11.89 -5.12 -3.96
CA LEU A 29 11.57 -4.04 -3.03
C LEU A 29 12.06 -2.69 -3.55
N TYR A 30 13.29 -2.63 -4.08
CA TYR A 30 13.87 -1.40 -4.63
C TYR A 30 13.10 -0.85 -5.82
N GLU A 31 12.56 -1.72 -6.67
CA GLU A 31 11.78 -1.39 -7.87
C GLU A 31 10.27 -1.20 -7.56
N HIS A 32 9.78 -1.64 -6.40
CA HIS A 32 8.37 -1.63 -6.04
C HIS A 32 7.85 -0.21 -5.77
N ARG A 33 7.18 0.37 -6.78
CA ARG A 33 6.74 1.76 -6.80
C ARG A 33 5.79 2.11 -5.66
N PHE A 34 4.87 1.21 -5.30
CA PHE A 34 3.95 1.44 -4.18
C PHE A 34 4.69 1.45 -2.82
N SER A 35 5.68 0.58 -2.62
CA SER A 35 6.50 0.61 -1.40
C SER A 35 7.30 1.90 -1.33
N ARG A 36 7.77 2.37 -2.48
CA ARG A 36 8.44 3.66 -2.61
C ARG A 36 7.49 4.83 -2.28
N LEU A 37 6.23 4.81 -2.73
CA LEU A 37 5.21 5.81 -2.36
C LEU A 37 5.03 5.89 -0.84
N LEU A 38 4.88 4.75 -0.16
CA LEU A 38 4.75 4.69 1.30
C LEU A 38 5.98 5.30 1.99
N ALA A 39 7.18 5.02 1.48
CA ALA A 39 8.43 5.56 2.03
C ALA A 39 8.56 7.08 1.88
N PHE A 40 8.11 7.64 0.75
CA PHE A 40 8.36 9.04 0.40
C PHE A 40 7.32 9.99 0.99
N THR A 41 6.08 9.52 1.17
CA THR A 41 4.97 10.36 1.64
C THR A 41 5.30 11.13 2.92
N PRO A 42 5.91 10.53 3.96
CA PRO A 42 6.24 11.27 5.17
C PRO A 42 7.20 12.45 4.95
N PHE A 43 8.05 12.37 3.92
CA PHE A 43 8.99 13.43 3.58
C PHE A 43 8.30 14.56 2.81
N PHE A 44 7.44 14.25 1.85
CA PHE A 44 6.67 15.25 1.10
C PHE A 44 5.66 15.99 1.98
N ALA A 45 5.07 15.26 2.93
CA ALA A 45 4.17 15.84 3.90
C ALA A 45 4.92 16.60 5.01
N GLU A 46 6.26 16.62 5.05
CA GLU A 46 7.03 17.27 6.12
C GLU A 46 6.64 16.78 7.53
N CYS A 47 6.41 15.48 7.69
CA CYS A 47 6.14 14.87 8.99
C CYS A 47 7.30 15.07 9.98
N ASP A 48 7.03 14.97 11.28
CA ASP A 48 8.02 15.22 12.34
C ASP A 48 9.21 14.25 12.30
N GLN A 49 8.94 12.98 11.97
CA GLN A 49 9.93 11.89 11.94
C GLN A 49 9.83 11.05 10.65
N PRO A 50 10.09 11.67 9.48
CA PRO A 50 9.69 11.09 8.20
C PRO A 50 10.41 9.77 7.90
N MET A 51 11.67 9.62 8.34
CA MET A 51 12.44 8.38 8.19
C MET A 51 11.85 7.23 9.00
N PHE A 52 11.48 7.47 10.27
CA PHE A 52 10.92 6.42 11.12
C PHE A 52 9.54 6.00 10.62
N THR A 53 8.69 6.97 10.26
CA THR A 53 7.38 6.71 9.64
C THR A 53 7.52 5.89 8.36
N ALA A 54 8.46 6.23 7.48
CA ALA A 54 8.71 5.49 6.25
C ALA A 54 9.10 4.03 6.50
N ILE A 55 9.99 3.77 7.46
CA ILE A 55 10.40 2.42 7.84
C ILE A 55 9.21 1.63 8.41
N ASP A 56 8.40 2.25 9.26
CA ASP A 56 7.23 1.61 9.88
C ASP A 56 6.18 1.20 8.84
N HIS A 57 5.85 2.09 7.90
CA HIS A 57 4.88 1.80 6.84
C HIS A 57 5.36 0.69 5.91
N ILE A 58 6.62 0.71 5.47
CA ILE A 58 7.14 -0.36 4.60
C ILE A 58 7.23 -1.67 5.36
N SER A 59 7.70 -1.66 6.62
CA SER A 59 7.77 -2.87 7.44
C SER A 59 6.40 -3.49 7.63
N SER A 60 5.38 -2.67 7.90
CA SER A 60 3.99 -3.10 8.01
C SER A 60 3.47 -3.71 6.70
N ASN A 61 3.75 -3.06 5.56
CA ASN A 61 3.38 -3.57 4.25
C ASN A 61 4.07 -4.90 3.92
N MET A 62 5.34 -5.05 4.26
CA MET A 62 6.10 -6.30 4.07
C MET A 62 5.58 -7.43 4.94
N VAL A 63 5.24 -7.15 6.20
CA VAL A 63 4.64 -8.13 7.11
C VAL A 63 3.30 -8.61 6.56
N ALA A 64 2.43 -7.69 6.13
CA ALA A 64 1.15 -8.02 5.51
C ALA A 64 1.36 -8.88 4.25
N SER A 65 2.20 -8.42 3.32
CA SER A 65 2.47 -9.13 2.05
C SER A 65 3.01 -10.54 2.26
N ARG A 66 3.72 -10.80 3.37
CA ARG A 66 4.26 -12.13 3.71
C ARG A 66 3.25 -13.06 4.40
N GLY A 67 1.95 -12.79 4.28
CA GLY A 67 0.88 -13.68 4.74
C GLY A 67 0.37 -13.41 6.15
N ALA A 68 0.73 -12.27 6.74
CA ALA A 68 0.15 -11.83 8.01
C ALA A 68 -1.25 -11.20 7.85
N GLU A 69 -1.82 -11.19 6.64
CA GLU A 69 -3.17 -10.68 6.36
C GLU A 69 -4.24 -11.39 7.21
N SER A 70 -4.05 -12.67 7.52
CA SER A 70 -4.93 -13.46 8.40
C SER A 70 -4.88 -13.01 9.87
N LEU A 71 -3.87 -12.24 10.28
CA LEU A 71 -3.81 -11.65 11.62
C LEU A 71 -4.54 -10.29 11.68
N SER A 72 -4.93 -9.77 10.52
CA SER A 72 -5.74 -8.58 10.34
C SER A 72 -7.08 -8.97 9.71
N ASP A 73 -7.78 -9.89 10.39
CA ASP A 73 -9.11 -10.30 9.97
C ASP A 73 -10.05 -9.10 9.83
N HIS A 74 -10.89 -9.19 8.81
CA HIS A 74 -11.95 -8.24 8.51
C HIS A 74 -12.83 -7.97 9.74
N SER A 75 -13.04 -6.69 10.03
CA SER A 75 -14.04 -6.20 10.97
C SER A 75 -15.22 -5.57 10.25
N GLU A 76 -16.40 -5.50 10.88
CA GLU A 76 -17.55 -4.79 10.31
C GLU A 76 -17.26 -3.30 10.04
N GLU A 77 -16.32 -2.68 10.78
CA GLU A 77 -15.94 -1.29 10.55
C GLU A 77 -15.23 -1.09 9.20
N ASP A 78 -14.46 -2.10 8.74
CA ASP A 78 -13.77 -2.09 7.45
C ASP A 78 -14.74 -2.07 6.24
N ASN A 79 -16.01 -2.43 6.47
CA ASN A 79 -17.05 -2.35 5.45
C ASN A 79 -17.43 -0.90 5.16
N THR A 80 -17.42 -0.05 6.18
CA THR A 80 -17.89 1.33 6.07
C THR A 80 -16.77 2.25 5.58
N TYR A 81 -15.54 2.01 6.03
CA TYR A 81 -14.39 2.86 5.74
C TYR A 81 -13.24 2.01 5.18
N PRO A 82 -13.05 1.95 3.86
CA PRO A 82 -12.00 1.15 3.23
C PRO A 82 -10.59 1.43 3.77
N GLU A 83 -10.34 2.65 4.21
CA GLU A 83 -9.09 3.07 4.83
C GLU A 83 -8.78 2.37 6.16
N HIS A 84 -9.76 1.80 6.86
CA HIS A 84 -9.52 1.08 8.12
C HIS A 84 -8.65 -0.17 7.88
N ARG A 85 -8.84 -0.85 6.74
CA ARG A 85 -8.04 -2.01 6.34
C ARG A 85 -6.55 -1.71 6.17
N ILE A 86 -6.21 -0.44 5.95
CA ILE A 86 -4.85 0.04 5.70
C ILE A 86 -4.44 1.15 6.68
N GLN A 87 -5.15 1.29 7.81
CA GLN A 87 -4.94 2.36 8.77
C GLN A 87 -3.49 2.43 9.29
N ARG A 88 -2.82 1.28 9.39
CA ARG A 88 -1.41 1.18 9.81
C ARG A 88 -0.44 1.84 8.84
N LEU A 89 -0.83 2.02 7.58
CA LEU A 89 -0.07 2.76 6.57
C LEU A 89 -0.31 4.28 6.65
N PHE A 90 -1.19 4.73 7.55
CA PHE A 90 -1.58 6.14 7.68
C PHE A 90 -1.21 6.77 9.01
N THR A 91 -0.41 6.10 9.83
CA THR A 91 0.13 6.64 11.09
C THR A 91 1.22 7.67 10.79
N HIS A 92 0.88 8.96 10.90
CA HIS A 92 1.80 10.07 10.69
C HIS A 92 1.82 10.97 11.93
N SER A 93 2.99 11.50 12.29
CA SER A 93 3.13 12.58 13.27
C SER A 93 3.38 13.89 12.52
N GLY A 94 2.49 14.86 12.72
CA GLY A 94 2.54 16.15 12.01
C GLY A 94 2.30 16.02 10.50
N GLY A 95 2.75 17.03 9.77
CA GLY A 95 2.77 17.09 8.31
C GLY A 95 1.57 17.78 7.63
N ASP A 96 1.70 18.02 6.33
CA ASP A 96 0.70 18.65 5.48
C ASP A 96 -0.52 17.74 5.29
N SER A 97 -1.61 18.11 5.93
CA SER A 97 -2.90 17.42 5.87
C SER A 97 -3.43 17.20 4.44
N GLN A 98 -3.15 18.09 3.48
CA GLN A 98 -3.60 17.93 2.10
C GLN A 98 -2.79 16.85 1.38
N ILE A 99 -1.48 16.85 1.55
CA ILE A 99 -0.60 15.80 0.98
C ILE A 99 -0.95 14.44 1.57
N LEU A 100 -1.15 14.36 2.89
CA LEU A 100 -1.56 13.13 3.56
C LEU A 100 -2.94 12.65 3.11
N LYS A 101 -3.88 13.58 2.88
CA LYS A 101 -5.22 13.26 2.33
C LYS A 101 -5.12 12.72 0.90
N ARG A 102 -4.30 13.33 0.05
CA ARG A 102 -4.03 12.81 -1.31
C ARG A 102 -3.44 11.41 -1.26
N HIS A 103 -2.41 11.21 -0.43
CA HIS A 103 -1.77 9.91 -0.24
C HIS A 103 -2.79 8.85 0.16
N ARG A 104 -3.61 9.15 1.18
CA ARG A 104 -4.67 8.24 1.63
C ARG A 104 -5.60 7.86 0.50
N ALA A 105 -6.08 8.83 -0.28
CA ALA A 105 -6.96 8.55 -1.40
C ALA A 105 -6.31 7.63 -2.45
N LEU A 106 -5.03 7.86 -2.76
CA LEU A 106 -4.29 7.06 -3.74
C LEU A 106 -4.10 5.61 -3.27
N VAL A 107 -3.69 5.43 -2.01
CA VAL A 107 -3.49 4.10 -1.41
C VAL A 107 -4.82 3.36 -1.27
N THR A 108 -5.89 4.03 -0.83
CA THR A 108 -7.21 3.41 -0.72
C THR A 108 -7.74 2.99 -2.09
N LEU A 109 -7.55 3.81 -3.12
CA LEU A 109 -7.98 3.48 -4.48
C LEU A 109 -7.19 2.29 -5.05
N PHE A 110 -5.88 2.22 -4.79
CA PHE A 110 -5.05 1.06 -5.13
C PHE A 110 -5.52 -0.23 -4.45
N LEU A 111 -5.86 -0.17 -3.16
CA LEU A 111 -6.44 -1.29 -2.41
C LEU A 111 -7.77 -1.74 -3.01
N ALA A 112 -8.69 -0.79 -3.23
CA ALA A 112 -10.00 -1.05 -3.82
C ALA A 112 -9.86 -1.68 -5.21
N ALA A 113 -8.92 -1.22 -6.03
CA ALA A 113 -8.64 -1.78 -7.35
C ALA A 113 -8.19 -3.25 -7.25
N GLY A 114 -7.37 -3.58 -6.24
CA GLY A 114 -6.94 -4.95 -5.97
C GLY A 114 -8.12 -5.87 -5.65
N TYR A 115 -8.97 -5.46 -4.71
CA TYR A 115 -10.20 -6.20 -4.40
C TYR A 115 -11.12 -6.30 -5.61
N HIS A 116 -11.29 -5.23 -6.39
CA HIS A 116 -12.18 -5.23 -7.55
C HIS A 116 -11.70 -6.18 -8.65
N ARG A 117 -10.39 -6.23 -8.88
CA ARG A 117 -9.74 -7.17 -9.81
C ARG A 117 -9.91 -8.62 -9.35
N ASP A 118 -9.73 -8.89 -8.07
CA ASP A 118 -9.64 -10.26 -7.54
C ASP A 118 -11.02 -10.88 -7.22
N ARG A 119 -12.11 -10.15 -7.43
CA ARG A 119 -13.51 -10.57 -7.14
C ARG A 119 -13.83 -12.00 -7.56
N GLU A 120 -13.57 -12.35 -8.83
CA GLU A 120 -13.92 -13.67 -9.35
C GLU A 120 -13.05 -14.78 -8.75
N TYR A 121 -11.78 -14.48 -8.46
CA TYR A 121 -10.90 -15.45 -7.82
C TYR A 121 -11.36 -15.69 -6.38
N ASP A 122 -11.59 -14.61 -5.62
CA ASP A 122 -11.96 -14.67 -4.22
C ASP A 122 -13.28 -15.43 -4.02
N ASP A 123 -14.27 -15.21 -4.89
CA ASP A 123 -15.53 -15.96 -4.90
C ASP A 123 -15.30 -17.48 -5.11
N ARG A 124 -14.47 -17.85 -6.08
CA ARG A 124 -14.16 -19.26 -6.37
C ARG A 124 -13.45 -19.98 -5.24
N VAL A 125 -12.60 -19.28 -4.48
CA VAL A 125 -11.80 -19.88 -3.39
C VAL A 125 -12.39 -19.63 -1.99
N GLY A 126 -13.54 -18.97 -1.89
CA GLY A 126 -14.23 -18.71 -0.62
C GLY A 126 -13.53 -17.66 0.26
N ILE A 127 -12.77 -16.74 -0.34
CA ILE A 127 -12.17 -15.59 0.36
C ILE A 127 -13.17 -14.44 0.38
N TYR A 128 -13.30 -13.76 1.52
CA TYR A 128 -14.16 -12.59 1.63
C TYR A 128 -13.66 -11.46 0.72
N ASN A 129 -14.58 -10.90 -0.07
CA ASN A 129 -14.34 -9.73 -0.90
C ASN A 129 -15.50 -8.73 -0.74
N PRO A 130 -15.25 -7.45 -0.39
CA PRO A 130 -16.29 -6.48 -0.08
C PRO A 130 -17.18 -6.13 -1.27
N PHE A 131 -16.69 -6.29 -2.51
CA PHE A 131 -17.52 -6.09 -3.70
C PHE A 131 -18.46 -7.27 -3.96
N ASN A 132 -18.04 -8.51 -3.65
CA ASN A 132 -18.90 -9.69 -3.78
C ASN A 132 -19.98 -9.69 -2.69
N ALA A 133 -19.64 -9.19 -1.50
CA ALA A 133 -20.58 -9.00 -0.40
C ALA A 133 -21.57 -7.84 -0.63
N GLY A 134 -21.42 -7.06 -1.72
CA GLY A 134 -22.26 -5.90 -2.03
C GLY A 134 -22.08 -4.71 -1.06
N VAL A 135 -21.01 -4.74 -0.27
CA VAL A 135 -20.68 -3.72 0.73
C VAL A 135 -20.03 -2.51 0.05
N TRP A 136 -19.09 -2.76 -0.85
CA TRP A 136 -18.44 -1.71 -1.63
C TRP A 136 -19.05 -1.59 -3.02
N ASN A 137 -19.16 -0.36 -3.48
CA ASN A 137 -19.49 -0.03 -4.87
C ASN A 137 -18.24 0.55 -5.54
N TRP A 138 -17.81 -0.06 -6.64
CA TRP A 138 -16.60 0.36 -7.34
C TRP A 138 -16.70 1.79 -7.86
N GLN A 139 -17.83 2.15 -8.49
CA GLN A 139 -18.02 3.46 -9.08
C GLN A 139 -18.00 4.56 -8.01
N ASP A 140 -18.73 4.35 -6.91
CA ASP A 140 -18.81 5.34 -5.82
C ASP A 140 -17.44 5.56 -5.16
N LEU A 141 -16.70 4.49 -4.87
CA LEU A 141 -15.36 4.59 -4.29
C LEU A 141 -14.37 5.24 -5.25
N HIS A 142 -14.43 4.84 -6.52
CA HIS A 142 -13.58 5.38 -7.56
C HIS A 142 -13.79 6.89 -7.71
N ASP A 143 -15.03 7.33 -7.92
CA ASP A 143 -15.37 8.74 -8.11
C ASP A 143 -14.97 9.59 -6.89
N HIS A 144 -15.21 9.08 -5.68
CA HIS A 144 -14.85 9.76 -4.45
C HIS A 144 -13.34 9.99 -4.35
N TYR A 145 -12.53 8.93 -4.43
CA TYR A 145 -11.09 9.04 -4.24
C TYR A 145 -10.40 9.70 -5.43
N TYR A 146 -10.85 9.43 -6.66
CA TYR A 146 -10.35 10.12 -7.84
C TYR A 146 -10.63 11.63 -7.78
N GLY A 147 -11.81 12.04 -7.29
CA GLY A 147 -12.12 13.45 -7.04
C GLY A 147 -11.13 14.11 -6.07
N ILE A 148 -10.73 13.41 -5.00
CA ILE A 148 -9.69 13.91 -4.08
C ILE A 148 -8.35 14.07 -4.81
N LEU A 149 -7.93 13.07 -5.59
CA LEU A 149 -6.69 13.13 -6.38
C LEU A 149 -6.69 14.29 -7.38
N GLN A 150 -7.83 14.62 -8.00
CA GLN A 150 -7.90 15.78 -8.89
C GLN A 150 -7.82 17.12 -8.11
N SER A 151 -8.36 17.16 -6.89
CA SER A 151 -8.44 18.41 -6.10
C SER A 151 -7.15 18.84 -5.40
N ILE A 152 -6.19 17.92 -5.19
CA ILE A 152 -4.95 18.18 -4.45
C ILE A 152 -3.76 17.73 -5.30
N PRO A 153 -3.24 18.53 -6.24
CA PRO A 153 -2.10 18.15 -7.06
C PRO A 153 -0.83 17.90 -6.23
N CYS A 154 -0.08 16.84 -6.53
CA CYS A 154 1.24 16.60 -5.96
C CYS A 154 2.11 15.87 -7.01
N PRO A 155 2.80 16.62 -7.88
CA PRO A 155 3.63 16.06 -8.94
C PRO A 155 4.71 15.09 -8.44
N GLU A 156 5.28 15.36 -7.28
CA GLU A 156 6.32 14.54 -6.65
C GLU A 156 5.79 13.15 -6.27
N MET A 157 4.53 13.06 -5.84
CA MET A 157 3.85 11.79 -5.58
C MET A 157 3.59 11.05 -6.89
N ASP A 158 3.09 11.76 -7.90
CA ASP A 158 2.74 11.17 -9.21
C ASP A 158 3.95 10.64 -9.97
N GLU A 159 5.13 11.24 -9.81
CA GLU A 159 6.38 10.74 -10.38
C GLU A 159 6.74 9.34 -9.83
N ILE A 160 6.38 9.07 -8.57
CA ILE A 160 6.66 7.78 -7.92
C ILE A 160 5.55 6.78 -8.23
N PHE A 161 4.32 7.18 -7.96
CA PHE A 161 3.12 6.37 -8.10
C PHE A 161 1.93 7.29 -8.35
N SER A 162 1.30 7.14 -9.50
CA SER A 162 0.22 7.96 -9.99
C SER A 162 -1.09 7.18 -10.03
N TYR A 163 -2.18 7.86 -10.36
CA TYR A 163 -3.45 7.21 -10.65
C TYR A 163 -3.35 6.16 -11.78
N ALA A 164 -2.46 6.34 -12.76
CA ALA A 164 -2.28 5.36 -13.83
C ALA A 164 -1.74 4.01 -13.32
N ASP A 165 -0.99 4.03 -12.22
CA ASP A 165 -0.36 2.85 -11.62
C ASP A 165 -1.33 2.04 -10.74
N VAL A 166 -2.49 2.62 -10.37
CA VAL A 166 -3.51 1.99 -9.51
C VAL A 166 -4.02 0.66 -10.07
N ASN A 167 -4.16 0.56 -11.38
CA ASN A 167 -4.65 -0.65 -12.05
C ASN A 167 -3.53 -1.49 -12.67
N ASP A 168 -2.26 -1.08 -12.52
CA ASP A 168 -1.12 -1.82 -13.06
C ASP A 168 -0.86 -3.07 -12.21
N PRO A 169 -0.91 -4.29 -12.77
CA PRO A 169 -0.61 -5.50 -12.03
C PRO A 169 0.79 -5.53 -11.40
N SER A 170 1.78 -4.85 -11.99
CA SER A 170 3.16 -4.78 -11.46
C SER A 170 3.30 -3.91 -10.20
N SER A 171 2.29 -3.09 -9.91
CA SER A 171 2.19 -2.30 -8.66
C SER A 171 1.83 -3.15 -7.44
N TYR A 172 1.36 -4.38 -7.67
CA TYR A 172 1.02 -5.32 -6.62
C TYR A 172 2.21 -6.25 -6.36
N TRP A 173 2.37 -6.67 -5.10
CA TRP A 173 3.25 -7.78 -4.77
C TRP A 173 2.65 -9.08 -5.34
N THR A 174 2.94 -9.39 -6.61
CA THR A 174 2.32 -10.52 -7.32
C THR A 174 2.88 -11.90 -6.95
N GLU A 175 3.98 -11.98 -6.17
CA GLU A 175 4.63 -13.26 -5.86
C GLU A 175 4.12 -13.98 -4.60
N THR A 176 3.23 -13.38 -3.80
CA THR A 176 2.90 -13.91 -2.47
C THR A 176 1.76 -14.93 -2.44
N ARG A 177 1.01 -15.14 -3.53
CA ARG A 177 0.07 -16.28 -3.62
C ARG A 177 0.71 -17.61 -4.02
N SER A 178 1.98 -17.60 -4.47
CA SER A 178 2.76 -18.81 -4.81
C SER A 178 3.69 -19.30 -3.70
N MET A 179 3.67 -18.68 -2.51
CA MET A 179 4.53 -19.05 -1.38
C MET A 179 3.75 -19.45 -0.12
N VAL A 180 2.64 -20.18 -0.27
CA VAL A 180 2.33 -21.18 0.77
C VAL A 180 3.41 -22.25 0.61
N PRO A 181 4.30 -22.46 1.60
CA PRO A 181 5.17 -23.62 1.56
C PRO A 181 4.25 -24.83 1.39
N GLN A 182 4.40 -25.59 0.31
CA GLN A 182 3.88 -26.95 0.31
C GLN A 182 4.41 -27.57 1.59
N SER A 183 3.48 -27.91 2.48
CA SER A 183 3.75 -28.45 3.80
C SER A 183 4.92 -29.42 3.71
N ARG A 184 6.01 -29.14 4.43
CA ARG A 184 7.02 -30.16 4.69
C ARG A 184 6.36 -31.21 5.59
N THR A 185 5.71 -32.18 4.95
CA THR A 185 5.43 -33.51 5.52
C THR A 185 6.71 -34.31 5.58
#